data_AF-M5G3Z4-F1
#
_entry.id   AF-M5G3Z4-F1
#
_cell.length_a   1.000
_cell.length_b   1.000
_cell.length_c   1.000
_cell.angle_alpha   90.00
_cell.angle_beta   90.00
_cell.angle_gamma   90.00
#
_symmetry.space_group_name_H-M   'P 1'
#
loop_
_entity.id
_entity.type
_entity.pdbx_description
1 polymer ?
#
loop_
_entity_poly.entity_id
_entity_poly.type
_entity_poly.pdbx_seq_one_letter_code
_entity_poly.pdbx_strand_id
1 'polypeptide(L)'
;MLLFLPSWSSQTKPYHLEDDRFSRQETRKARKTVTSWAVVCGLVSLHRASLDGRPDSFLSTRDRLWSMWMDSFATCSSPPIVHFSILLAFLRMADLPEDGPFVSRALQWLFTDQQVLRLPEDPEESSAWQAELAVYALKAALATDWPARFPIEVVMGEVQKLFRDNAVPATLIVNQLAYTLSGNVPGMRVVLQYARAMKVELWPATIMHIFYSALGEGHLDIAHRALDPGWLEDGHLRAVHIRNWVNGVTRDPNARLEHRHRAIFGWVLVHALRDDIVFSPRTWRTALNILLRSGQQYIPVTLAERLEKRLNDGRLEGTLRSYLPSRLFRDIPISRSKDLIRRTKRLVKMLPVQWPIPHDGPPAGPLVFATELRKPIHEIRWQPNRPLVRNLVLTRALRAATRRRSDFNTAKWARYMLHKVSWRRAAVDPVTANLLLQSVLQWNRAYPPQTIKVLFDRLFVLGYPGSEAHPTGLFDTVKASSPSTPAMRELIHPERHARPFYKIFIRAFRKAGDWFAARQIVGLLRIAKDAANSREEAQVQTERPRATYLDRKRRFLAEAGAKRPGERSCICN
;
A
#
# COMPACT_ATOMS: atom_id res chain seq x y z
N MET A 1 40.53 10.26 25.07
CA MET A 1 40.61 9.53 23.80
C MET A 1 39.68 8.33 23.72
N LEU A 2 39.62 7.44 24.73
CA LEU A 2 38.75 6.24 24.72
C LEU A 2 37.25 6.48 24.44
N LEU A 3 36.73 7.68 24.69
CA LEU A 3 35.33 8.04 24.35
C LEU A 3 35.11 8.32 22.85
N PHE A 4 36.18 8.56 22.10
CA PHE A 4 36.14 8.85 20.66
C PHE A 4 36.72 7.72 19.80
N LEU A 5 37.42 6.76 20.41
CA LEU A 5 37.91 5.58 19.72
C LEU A 5 36.71 4.77 19.19
N PRO A 6 36.81 4.13 18.01
CA PRO A 6 35.82 3.16 17.56
C PRO A 6 35.60 2.08 18.63
N SER A 7 34.54 1.28 18.52
CA SER A 7 34.38 0.08 19.35
C SER A 7 35.51 -0.91 19.04
N TRP A 8 36.65 -0.78 19.71
CA TRP A 8 37.81 -1.63 19.52
C TRP A 8 37.47 -3.07 19.92
N SER A 9 37.97 -4.05 19.17
CA SER A 9 37.87 -5.45 19.56
C SER A 9 38.65 -5.64 20.87
N SER A 10 38.17 -6.50 21.77
CA SER A 10 38.80 -6.77 23.07
C SER A 10 40.24 -7.30 23.01
N GLN A 11 40.78 -7.52 21.80
CA GLN A 11 42.10 -8.08 21.53
C GLN A 11 43.15 -7.02 21.15
N THR A 12 42.77 -5.75 20.98
CA THR A 12 43.73 -4.70 20.63
C THR A 12 44.61 -4.36 21.83
N LYS A 13 45.95 -4.39 21.63
CA LYS A 13 46.90 -4.01 22.67
C LYS A 13 46.68 -2.54 23.04
N PRO A 14 46.60 -2.18 24.32
CA PRO A 14 46.49 -0.79 24.72
C PRO A 14 47.68 -0.01 24.17
N TYR A 15 47.39 1.12 23.51
CA TYR A 15 48.41 2.01 22.98
C TYR A 15 49.15 2.64 24.17
N HIS A 16 50.29 2.05 24.55
CA HIS A 16 51.16 2.63 25.57
C HIS A 16 51.88 3.83 24.94
N LEU A 17 51.50 5.03 25.38
CA LEU A 17 52.32 6.22 25.19
C LEU A 17 53.59 5.99 26.02
N GLU A 18 54.65 5.48 25.40
CA GLU A 18 55.95 5.35 26.06
C GLU A 18 56.44 6.75 26.45
N ASP A 19 56.49 7.00 27.75
CA ASP A 19 56.83 8.28 28.34
C ASP A 19 57.97 8.00 29.34
N ASP A 20 59.24 8.02 28.88
CA ASP A 20 60.36 7.88 29.83
C ASP A 20 61.73 8.43 29.40
N ARG A 21 61.82 9.29 28.38
CA ARG A 21 63.08 10.01 28.08
C ARG A 21 62.85 11.44 27.66
N PHE A 22 62.65 12.27 28.67
CA PHE A 22 62.30 13.65 28.46
C PHE A 22 63.28 14.56 29.22
N SER A 23 64.16 15.17 28.42
CA SER A 23 65.26 16.07 28.80
C SER A 23 64.82 17.52 28.64
N ARG A 24 65.37 18.43 29.46
CA ARG A 24 65.00 19.85 29.71
C ARG A 24 64.71 20.79 28.51
N GLN A 25 64.79 20.34 27.26
CA GLN A 25 64.29 21.02 26.06
C GLN A 25 62.75 20.99 25.92
N GLU A 26 62.06 20.45 26.91
CA GLU A 26 60.63 20.13 26.90
C GLU A 26 59.65 21.26 27.17
N THR A 27 60.04 22.37 27.80
CA THR A 27 59.03 23.35 28.27
C THR A 27 58.24 24.01 27.12
N ARG A 28 58.83 24.12 25.92
CA ARG A 28 58.13 24.55 24.70
C ARG A 28 57.32 23.44 24.02
N LYS A 29 57.75 22.17 24.11
CA LYS A 29 56.98 21.01 23.62
C LYS A 29 55.77 20.74 24.52
N ALA A 30 55.93 20.88 25.83
CA ALA A 30 54.89 20.73 26.84
C ALA A 30 53.74 21.73 26.67
N ARG A 31 54.00 23.00 26.31
CA ARG A 31 52.92 23.97 26.03
C ARG A 31 52.05 23.57 24.83
N LYS A 32 52.62 22.87 23.85
CA LYS A 32 51.92 22.49 22.61
C LYS A 32 51.03 21.27 22.81
N THR A 33 51.50 20.26 23.53
CA THR A 33 50.69 19.09 23.90
C THR A 33 49.48 19.48 24.77
N VAL A 34 49.64 20.48 25.64
CA VAL A 34 48.54 21.03 26.46
C VAL A 34 47.39 21.58 25.59
N THR A 35 47.68 22.16 24.41
CA THR A 35 46.64 22.74 23.55
C THR A 35 45.78 21.65 22.89
N SER A 36 46.39 20.58 22.36
CA SER A 36 45.65 19.43 21.82
C SER A 36 44.74 18.79 22.88
N TRP A 37 45.24 18.63 24.11
CA TRP A 37 44.45 18.06 25.21
C TRP A 37 43.29 18.96 25.62
N ALA A 38 43.50 20.29 25.67
CA ALA A 38 42.43 21.24 25.94
C ALA A 38 41.33 21.16 24.86
N VAL A 39 41.70 21.03 23.58
CA VAL A 39 40.75 20.80 22.49
C VAL A 39 39.98 19.51 22.71
N VAL A 40 40.66 18.37 22.90
CA VAL A 40 40.02 17.07 23.09
C VAL A 40 39.04 17.09 24.26
N CYS A 41 39.46 17.59 25.42
CA CYS A 41 38.60 17.70 26.60
C CYS A 41 37.41 18.63 26.36
N GLY A 42 37.64 19.77 25.69
CA GLY A 42 36.58 20.68 25.27
C GLY A 42 35.54 20.01 24.37
N LEU A 43 35.99 19.22 23.38
CA LEU A 43 35.11 18.49 22.46
C LEU A 43 34.34 17.37 23.17
N VAL A 44 34.96 16.63 24.09
CA VAL A 44 34.25 15.62 24.91
C VAL A 44 33.15 16.30 25.71
N SER A 45 33.46 17.38 26.43
CA SER A 45 32.50 18.10 27.26
C SER A 45 31.38 18.69 26.42
N LEU A 46 31.70 19.27 25.27
CA LEU A 46 30.73 19.85 24.36
C LEU A 46 29.79 18.79 23.76
N HIS A 47 30.34 17.63 23.36
CA HIS A 47 29.55 16.51 22.86
C HIS A 47 28.63 15.95 23.95
N ARG A 48 29.11 15.73 25.17
CA ARG A 48 28.27 15.28 26.30
C ARG A 48 27.16 16.27 26.60
N ALA A 49 27.48 17.56 26.69
CA ALA A 49 26.47 18.61 26.87
C ALA A 49 25.39 18.54 25.77
N SER A 50 25.77 18.31 24.52
CA SER A 50 24.80 18.19 23.42
C SER A 50 23.84 17.00 23.54
N LEU A 51 24.20 15.94 24.26
CA LEU A 51 23.31 14.80 24.54
C LEU A 51 22.24 15.16 25.58
N ASP A 52 22.58 16.02 26.55
CA ASP A 52 21.68 16.47 27.62
C ASP A 52 20.79 17.67 27.19
N GLY A 53 21.10 18.29 26.06
CA GLY A 53 20.43 19.46 25.52
C GLY A 53 21.44 20.47 24.99
N ARG A 54 21.17 21.07 23.83
CA ARG A 54 22.13 21.97 23.18
C ARG A 54 22.35 23.23 24.02
N PRO A 55 23.58 23.51 24.51
CA PRO A 55 23.85 24.75 25.23
C PRO A 55 23.81 25.96 24.30
N ASP A 56 23.39 27.12 24.78
CA ASP A 56 23.33 28.36 24.00
C ASP A 56 24.69 28.74 23.40
N SER A 57 25.77 28.44 24.13
CA SER A 57 27.15 28.70 23.72
C SER A 57 27.75 27.61 22.84
N PHE A 58 26.96 26.64 22.33
CA PHE A 58 27.48 25.48 21.59
C PHE A 58 28.33 25.91 20.38
N LEU A 59 27.77 26.77 19.52
CA LEU A 59 28.42 27.19 18.27
C LEU A 59 29.70 27.98 18.56
N SER A 60 29.63 28.97 19.46
CA SER A 60 30.79 29.78 19.84
C SER A 60 31.90 28.96 20.49
N THR A 61 31.53 27.97 21.32
CA THR A 61 32.50 27.09 21.97
C THR A 61 33.17 26.18 20.96
N ARG A 62 32.41 25.57 20.05
CA ARG A 62 32.97 24.74 18.98
C ARG A 62 33.90 25.53 18.06
N ASP A 63 33.49 26.71 17.61
CA ASP A 63 34.29 27.52 16.69
C ASP A 63 35.60 28.01 17.36
N ARG A 64 35.55 28.30 18.67
CA ARG A 64 36.73 28.58 19.47
C ARG A 64 37.65 27.36 19.57
N LEU A 65 37.11 26.17 19.83
CA LEU A 65 37.89 24.92 19.88
C LEU A 65 38.52 24.60 18.52
N TRP A 66 37.79 24.83 17.43
CA TRP A 66 38.28 24.65 16.05
C TRP A 66 39.45 25.59 15.77
N SER A 67 39.29 26.89 16.07
CA SER A 67 40.33 27.90 15.84
C SER A 67 41.59 27.59 16.68
N MET A 68 41.39 27.26 17.96
CA MET A 68 42.48 26.86 18.86
C MET A 68 43.24 25.62 18.35
N TRP A 69 42.53 24.65 17.80
CA TRP A 69 43.16 23.48 17.18
C TRP A 69 43.94 23.88 15.93
N MET A 70 43.33 24.61 15.00
CA MET A 70 43.95 25.06 13.75
C MET A 70 45.22 25.89 13.98
N ASP A 71 45.19 26.81 14.94
CA ASP A 71 46.35 27.63 15.31
C ASP A 71 47.49 26.78 15.88
N SER A 72 47.15 25.75 16.65
CA SER A 72 48.14 24.84 17.23
C SER A 72 48.67 23.82 16.21
N PHE A 73 47.85 23.45 15.22
CA PHE A 73 48.06 22.31 14.33
C PHE A 73 49.41 22.36 13.60
N ALA A 74 49.72 23.48 12.94
CA ALA A 74 50.97 23.63 12.17
C ALA A 74 52.24 23.52 13.04
N THR A 75 52.12 23.71 14.35
CA THR A 75 53.27 23.70 15.26
C THR A 75 53.27 22.51 16.22
N CYS A 76 52.21 21.70 16.21
CA CYS A 76 52.00 20.61 17.16
C CYS A 76 52.75 19.35 16.72
N SER A 77 53.44 18.71 17.66
CA SER A 77 54.10 17.42 17.44
C SER A 77 53.23 16.26 17.95
N SER A 78 51.92 16.44 18.01
CA SER A 78 51.01 15.37 18.44
C SER A 78 51.03 14.23 17.42
N PRO A 79 50.94 12.97 17.87
CA PRO A 79 50.79 11.84 16.96
C PRO A 79 49.56 12.02 16.04
N PRO A 80 49.61 11.59 14.76
CA PRO A 80 48.51 11.75 13.79
C PRO A 80 47.15 11.27 14.31
N ILE A 81 47.13 10.19 15.10
CA ILE A 81 45.93 9.63 15.73
C ILE A 81 45.16 10.64 16.60
N VAL A 82 45.86 11.59 17.22
CA VAL A 82 45.25 12.64 18.06
C VAL A 82 44.53 13.65 17.17
N HIS A 83 45.17 14.09 16.08
CA HIS A 83 44.56 14.99 15.11
C HIS A 83 43.36 14.33 14.42
N PHE A 84 43.47 13.03 14.11
CA PHE A 84 42.39 12.22 13.59
C PHE A 84 41.19 12.20 14.55
N SER A 85 41.43 11.95 15.83
CA SER A 85 40.40 11.91 16.86
C SER A 85 39.72 13.28 17.04
N ILE A 86 40.48 14.37 16.97
CA ILE A 86 39.95 15.74 17.04
C ILE A 86 39.05 16.03 15.84
N LEU A 87 39.52 15.74 14.62
CA LEU A 87 38.73 15.94 13.39
C LEU A 87 37.46 15.09 13.39
N LEU A 88 37.56 13.83 13.78
CA LEU A 88 36.44 12.92 13.90
C LEU A 88 35.39 13.46 14.89
N ALA A 89 35.82 14.01 16.03
CA ALA A 89 34.92 14.64 16.99
C ALA A 89 34.21 15.87 16.39
N PHE A 90 34.90 16.70 15.61
CA PHE A 90 34.27 17.81 14.89
C PHE A 90 33.24 17.33 13.86
N LEU A 91 33.55 16.30 13.08
CA LEU A 91 32.61 15.72 12.10
C LEU A 91 31.41 15.01 12.76
N ARG A 92 31.60 14.42 13.94
CA ARG A 92 30.49 13.86 14.73
C ARG A 92 29.51 14.94 15.19
N MET A 93 30.02 16.10 15.59
CA MET A 93 29.19 17.25 15.98
C MET A 93 28.55 17.98 14.79
N ALA A 94 29.05 17.74 13.58
CA ALA A 94 28.51 18.27 12.32
C ALA A 94 27.19 17.60 11.87
N ASP A 95 26.72 16.57 12.59
CA ASP A 95 25.40 15.95 12.37
C ASP A 95 24.22 16.86 12.78
N LEU A 96 24.53 18.05 13.30
CA LEU A 96 23.54 19.08 13.64
C LEU A 96 23.13 19.84 12.37
N PRO A 97 21.84 19.81 11.97
CA PRO A 97 21.38 20.26 10.65
C PRO A 97 21.55 21.76 10.37
N GLU A 98 21.82 22.58 11.38
CA GLU A 98 21.83 24.05 11.27
C GLU A 98 23.19 24.64 10.86
N ASP A 99 24.19 23.80 10.58
CA ASP A 99 25.58 24.24 10.60
C ASP A 99 26.37 23.92 9.32
N GLY A 100 25.70 24.05 8.18
CA GLY A 100 26.28 23.90 6.84
C GLY A 100 27.67 24.53 6.66
N PRO A 101 27.89 25.82 7.02
CA PRO A 101 29.17 26.49 6.82
C PRO A 101 30.36 25.85 7.55
N PHE A 102 30.15 25.37 8.78
CA PHE A 102 31.21 24.72 9.55
C PHE A 102 31.56 23.35 8.97
N VAL A 103 30.56 22.55 8.63
CA VAL A 103 30.79 21.25 7.97
C VAL A 103 31.56 21.42 6.67
N SER A 104 31.18 22.42 5.87
CA SER A 104 31.89 22.78 4.64
C SER A 104 33.36 23.04 4.92
N ARG A 105 33.66 23.83 5.96
CA ARG A 105 35.02 24.17 6.38
C ARG A 105 35.79 22.93 6.84
N ALA A 106 35.16 22.06 7.64
CA ALA A 106 35.78 20.84 8.13
C ALA A 106 36.09 19.85 6.99
N LEU A 107 35.16 19.68 6.05
CA LEU A 107 35.35 18.83 4.87
C LEU A 107 36.39 19.41 3.90
N GLN A 108 36.36 20.73 3.65
CA GLN A 108 37.36 21.40 2.82
C GLN A 108 38.76 21.20 3.39
N TRP A 109 38.91 21.36 4.71
CA TRP A 109 40.17 21.12 5.40
C TRP A 109 40.62 19.67 5.25
N LEU A 110 39.72 18.71 5.54
CA LEU A 110 39.96 17.27 5.37
C LEU A 110 40.47 16.92 3.97
N PHE A 111 39.92 17.54 2.92
CA PHE A 111 40.32 17.24 1.54
C PHE A 111 41.57 17.97 1.06
N THR A 112 41.93 19.09 1.69
CA THR A 112 43.09 19.92 1.30
C THR A 112 44.38 19.44 1.98
N ASP A 113 44.33 19.13 3.29
CA ASP A 113 45.53 18.85 4.10
C ASP A 113 45.78 17.34 4.30
N GLN A 114 45.88 16.61 3.18
CA GLN A 114 45.97 15.12 3.18
C GLN A 114 47.20 14.56 3.90
N GLN A 115 48.30 15.31 3.92
CA GLN A 115 49.58 14.83 4.44
C GLN A 115 49.56 14.56 5.94
N VAL A 116 48.63 15.16 6.68
CA VAL A 116 48.60 15.08 8.15
C VAL A 116 47.74 13.92 8.67
N LEU A 117 47.03 13.24 7.77
CA LEU A 117 46.21 12.06 8.08
C LEU A 117 46.94 10.74 7.77
N ARG A 118 48.28 10.77 7.66
CA ARG A 118 49.09 9.55 7.59
C ARG A 118 49.05 8.84 8.93
N LEU A 119 48.22 7.79 8.99
CA LEU A 119 48.04 6.93 10.16
C LEU A 119 49.26 6.02 10.38
N PRO A 120 49.34 5.34 11.55
CA PRO A 120 50.45 4.45 11.89
C PRO A 120 50.69 3.35 10.84
N GLU A 121 51.86 2.71 10.90
CA GLU A 121 52.26 1.65 9.97
C GLU A 121 51.35 0.40 9.99
N ASP A 122 50.53 0.22 11.04
CA ASP A 122 49.59 -0.90 11.10
C ASP A 122 48.44 -0.71 10.09
N PRO A 123 48.38 -1.55 9.03
CA PRO A 123 47.38 -1.40 7.98
C PRO A 123 45.96 -1.70 8.47
N GLU A 124 45.78 -2.56 9.48
CA GLU A 124 44.45 -2.91 9.99
C GLU A 124 43.87 -1.77 10.81
N GLU A 125 44.66 -1.23 11.74
CA GLU A 125 44.26 -0.08 12.55
C GLU A 125 44.01 1.13 11.64
N SER A 126 44.92 1.40 10.69
CA SER A 126 44.76 2.47 9.72
C SER A 126 43.45 2.35 8.94
N SER A 127 43.14 1.16 8.41
CA SER A 127 41.91 0.93 7.64
C SER A 127 40.64 1.20 8.46
N ALA A 128 40.61 0.76 9.73
CA ALA A 128 39.47 0.98 10.62
C ALA A 128 39.20 2.47 10.86
N TRP A 129 40.25 3.24 11.14
CA TRP A 129 40.13 4.68 11.33
C TRP A 129 39.70 5.40 10.06
N GLN A 130 40.33 5.09 8.92
CA GLN A 130 39.98 5.68 7.63
C GLN A 130 38.52 5.41 7.26
N ALA A 131 38.03 4.19 7.51
CA ALA A 131 36.63 3.85 7.32
C ALA A 131 35.72 4.72 8.19
N GLU A 132 36.07 4.89 9.46
CA GLU A 132 35.28 5.69 10.38
C GLU A 132 35.25 7.17 9.99
N LEU A 133 36.39 7.76 9.65
CA LEU A 133 36.46 9.15 9.19
C LEU A 133 35.70 9.34 7.87
N ALA A 134 35.81 8.39 6.94
CA ALA A 134 35.02 8.40 5.71
C ALA A 134 33.52 8.42 6.01
N VAL A 135 33.06 7.56 6.92
CA VAL A 135 31.65 7.49 7.34
C VAL A 135 31.18 8.81 7.92
N TYR A 136 31.92 9.41 8.86
CA TYR A 136 31.49 10.66 9.47
C TYR A 136 31.63 11.88 8.54
N ALA A 137 32.59 11.89 7.63
CA ALA A 137 32.69 12.90 6.58
C ALA A 137 31.46 12.84 5.65
N LEU A 138 31.08 11.64 5.20
CA LEU A 138 29.88 11.44 4.37
C LEU A 138 28.61 11.76 5.14
N LYS A 139 28.53 11.38 6.42
CA LYS A 139 27.38 11.69 7.29
C LYS A 139 27.20 13.20 7.44
N ALA A 140 28.29 13.92 7.74
CA ALA A 140 28.28 15.37 7.84
C ALA A 140 27.88 16.04 6.51
N ALA A 141 28.40 15.54 5.37
CA ALA A 141 27.97 16.00 4.06
C ALA A 141 26.46 15.77 3.81
N LEU A 142 25.91 14.63 4.25
CA LEU A 142 24.47 14.37 4.12
C LEU A 142 23.59 15.25 5.02
N ALA A 143 24.10 15.67 6.18
CA ALA A 143 23.35 16.47 7.15
C ALA A 143 23.09 17.92 6.72
N THR A 144 23.88 18.46 5.78
CA THR A 144 23.99 19.91 5.59
C THR A 144 23.20 20.51 4.43
N ASP A 145 22.18 19.81 3.92
CA ASP A 145 21.46 20.13 2.66
C ASP A 145 22.41 20.37 1.45
N TRP A 146 23.68 20.01 1.66
CA TRP A 146 24.77 19.91 0.71
C TRP A 146 24.50 19.02 -0.50
N PRO A 147 23.55 18.04 -0.52
CA PRO A 147 23.19 17.35 -1.77
C PRO A 147 22.76 18.28 -2.91
N ALA A 148 22.35 19.53 -2.65
CA ALA A 148 22.09 20.50 -3.72
C ALA A 148 23.36 21.03 -4.39
N ARG A 149 24.53 20.97 -3.72
CA ARG A 149 25.82 21.51 -4.21
C ARG A 149 26.85 20.44 -4.55
N PHE A 150 26.86 19.30 -3.85
CA PHE A 150 27.76 18.18 -4.16
C PHE A 150 27.05 16.83 -3.98
N PRO A 151 26.92 16.03 -5.05
CA PRO A 151 26.47 14.65 -4.97
C PRO A 151 27.36 13.82 -4.02
N ILE A 152 26.78 12.84 -3.32
CA ILE A 152 27.52 11.92 -2.43
C ILE A 152 28.68 11.22 -3.17
N GLU A 153 28.54 11.04 -4.49
CA GLU A 153 29.55 10.53 -5.40
C GLU A 153 30.82 11.39 -5.41
N VAL A 154 30.69 12.71 -5.34
CA VAL A 154 31.84 13.63 -5.32
C VAL A 154 32.56 13.53 -3.98
N VAL A 155 31.82 13.56 -2.87
CA VAL A 155 32.41 13.42 -1.53
C VAL A 155 33.07 12.06 -1.37
N MET A 156 32.43 10.98 -1.84
CA MET A 156 33.04 9.65 -1.83
C MET A 156 34.29 9.58 -2.72
N GLY A 157 34.27 10.24 -3.89
CA GLY A 157 35.44 10.34 -4.76
C GLY A 157 36.61 11.04 -4.07
N GLU A 158 36.37 12.12 -3.32
CA GLU A 158 37.40 12.79 -2.53
C GLU A 158 37.86 11.93 -1.34
N VAL A 159 36.95 11.24 -0.65
CA VAL A 159 37.28 10.27 0.41
C VAL A 159 38.16 9.13 -0.13
N GLN A 160 37.87 8.59 -1.31
CA GLN A 160 38.70 7.58 -1.96
C GLN A 160 40.07 8.13 -2.35
N LYS A 161 40.16 9.41 -2.75
CA LYS A 161 41.45 10.07 -3.03
C LYS A 161 42.29 10.26 -1.76
N LEU A 162 41.67 10.47 -0.60
CA LEU A 162 42.39 10.59 0.68
C LEU A 162 43.14 9.32 1.06
N PHE A 163 42.62 8.16 0.66
CA PHE A 163 43.13 6.86 1.10
C PHE A 163 43.68 6.03 -0.07
N ARG A 164 44.27 6.67 -1.10
CA ARG A 164 44.78 5.96 -2.31
C ARG A 164 45.71 4.79 -1.98
N ASP A 165 46.57 4.94 -0.99
CA ASP A 165 47.60 3.95 -0.65
C ASP A 165 47.04 2.76 0.15
N ASN A 166 45.89 2.92 0.81
CA ASN A 166 45.22 1.90 1.63
C ASN A 166 43.69 2.02 1.45
N ALA A 167 43.21 1.82 0.22
CA ALA A 167 41.81 2.12 -0.11
C ALA A 167 40.85 1.23 0.68
N VAL A 168 40.17 1.83 1.66
CA VAL A 168 39.08 1.17 2.38
C VAL A 168 37.99 0.78 1.37
N PRO A 169 37.51 -0.47 1.38
CA PRO A 169 36.45 -0.90 0.47
C PRO A 169 35.21 -0.01 0.59
N ALA A 170 34.72 0.52 -0.54
CA ALA A 170 33.51 1.33 -0.56
C ALA A 170 32.32 0.61 0.08
N THR A 171 32.27 -0.73 -0.04
CA THR A 171 31.32 -1.60 0.64
C THR A 171 31.30 -1.40 2.15
N LEU A 172 32.46 -1.36 2.81
CA LEU A 172 32.54 -1.17 4.26
C LEU A 172 32.01 0.20 4.67
N ILE A 173 32.48 1.26 4.00
CA ILE A 173 32.09 2.65 4.26
C ILE A 173 30.58 2.83 4.10
N VAL A 174 30.01 2.36 3.00
CA VAL A 174 28.58 2.51 2.69
C VAL A 174 27.70 1.76 3.69
N ASN A 175 28.11 0.56 4.11
CA ASN A 175 27.37 -0.22 5.09
C ASN A 175 27.40 0.41 6.49
N GLN A 176 28.57 0.88 6.94
CA GLN A 176 28.69 1.60 8.21
C GLN A 176 27.93 2.92 8.18
N LEU A 177 28.01 3.68 7.08
CA LEU A 177 27.27 4.92 6.90
C LEU A 177 25.76 4.69 7.05
N ALA A 178 25.21 3.70 6.36
CA ALA A 178 23.80 3.34 6.48
C ALA A 178 23.37 3.03 7.93
N TYR A 179 24.22 2.36 8.71
CA TYR A 179 23.94 2.07 10.12
C TYR A 179 23.94 3.34 10.98
N THR A 180 24.92 4.23 10.76
CA THR A 180 25.02 5.50 11.51
C THR A 180 23.92 6.52 11.18
N LEU A 181 23.21 6.33 10.06
CA LEU A 181 22.08 7.16 9.63
C LEU A 181 20.74 6.72 10.23
N SER A 182 20.75 5.91 11.30
CA SER A 182 19.57 5.59 12.12
C SER A 182 18.75 6.87 12.41
N GLY A 183 17.51 6.95 11.92
CA GLY A 183 16.65 8.14 12.12
C GLY A 183 16.77 9.23 11.04
N ASN A 184 17.76 9.16 10.14
CA ASN A 184 17.93 10.08 9.01
C ASN A 184 17.53 9.39 7.71
N VAL A 185 16.22 9.27 7.52
CA VAL A 185 15.66 8.59 6.35
C VAL A 185 16.00 9.25 5.00
N PRO A 186 16.08 10.59 4.86
CA PRO A 186 16.61 11.23 3.67
C PRO A 186 18.05 10.77 3.34
N GLY A 187 18.92 10.70 4.35
CA GLY A 187 20.28 10.17 4.20
C GLY A 187 20.29 8.72 3.73
N MET A 188 19.50 7.85 4.36
CA MET A 188 19.37 6.44 3.94
C MET A 188 18.93 6.31 2.47
N ARG A 189 18.03 7.19 1.99
CA ARG A 189 17.61 7.21 0.59
C ARG A 189 18.79 7.49 -0.35
N VAL A 190 19.64 8.46 0.00
CA VAL A 190 20.84 8.80 -0.78
C VAL A 190 21.81 7.63 -0.79
N VAL A 191 22.04 6.99 0.36
CA VAL A 191 22.90 5.80 0.46
C VAL A 191 22.40 4.65 -0.42
N LEU A 192 21.09 4.33 -0.42
CA LEU A 192 20.53 3.31 -1.31
C LEU A 192 20.70 3.66 -2.79
N GLN A 193 20.56 4.94 -3.16
CA GLN A 193 20.76 5.38 -4.55
C GLN A 193 22.20 5.25 -4.99
N TYR A 194 23.13 5.69 -4.14
CA TYR A 194 24.56 5.58 -4.37
C TYR A 194 24.99 4.12 -4.49
N ALA A 195 24.60 3.27 -3.54
CA ALA A 195 24.93 1.84 -3.55
C ALA A 195 24.46 1.18 -4.85
N ARG A 196 23.26 1.52 -5.33
CA ARG A 196 22.74 1.02 -6.61
C ARG A 196 23.52 1.56 -7.81
N ALA A 197 23.81 2.86 -7.84
CA ALA A 197 24.52 3.50 -8.95
C ALA A 197 25.94 2.93 -9.11
N MET A 198 26.62 2.71 -7.99
CA MET A 198 28.01 2.25 -7.93
C MET A 198 28.13 0.72 -7.81
N LYS A 199 27.00 -0.02 -7.83
CA LYS A 199 26.94 -1.47 -7.64
C LYS A 199 27.65 -1.94 -6.36
N VAL A 200 27.55 -1.16 -5.30
CA VAL A 200 28.06 -1.52 -3.97
C VAL A 200 27.06 -2.47 -3.30
N GLU A 201 27.57 -3.60 -2.83
CA GLU A 201 26.77 -4.58 -2.09
C GLU A 201 26.42 -4.05 -0.70
N LEU A 202 25.14 -4.15 -0.34
CA LEU A 202 24.69 -3.85 1.01
C LEU A 202 24.53 -5.16 1.78
N TRP A 203 25.07 -5.22 2.99
CA TRP A 203 24.93 -6.38 3.84
C TRP A 203 23.47 -6.58 4.26
N PRO A 204 23.01 -7.83 4.44
CA PRO A 204 21.66 -8.12 4.89
C PRO A 204 21.28 -7.34 6.17
N ALA A 205 22.17 -7.28 7.17
CA ALA A 205 21.94 -6.55 8.41
C ALA A 205 21.68 -5.05 8.17
N THR A 206 22.45 -4.43 7.28
CA THR A 206 22.30 -3.02 6.89
C THR A 206 20.95 -2.78 6.20
N ILE A 207 20.59 -3.64 5.24
CA ILE A 207 19.31 -3.55 4.53
C ILE A 207 18.15 -3.68 5.51
N MET A 208 18.26 -4.61 6.47
CA MET A 208 17.25 -4.82 7.50
C MET A 208 17.10 -3.61 8.42
N HIS A 209 18.22 -3.00 8.80
CA HIS A 209 18.24 -1.78 9.58
C HIS A 209 17.55 -0.62 8.83
N ILE A 210 17.88 -0.40 7.56
CA ILE A 210 17.24 0.62 6.71
C ILE A 210 15.74 0.35 6.57
N PHE A 211 15.37 -0.91 6.31
CA PHE A 211 13.99 -1.32 6.13
C PHE A 211 13.12 -1.00 7.36
N TYR A 212 13.55 -1.40 8.56
CA TYR A 212 12.76 -1.20 9.77
C TYR A 212 12.74 0.26 10.22
N SER A 213 13.85 0.99 10.07
CA SER A 213 13.90 2.43 10.37
C SER A 213 12.95 3.21 9.46
N ALA A 214 13.03 3.00 8.14
CA ALA A 214 12.14 3.65 7.18
C ALA A 214 10.68 3.25 7.38
N LEU A 215 10.39 1.99 7.72
CA LEU A 215 9.03 1.54 7.99
C LEU A 215 8.46 2.17 9.28
N GLY A 216 9.26 2.27 10.34
CA GLY A 216 8.89 2.89 11.62
C GLY A 216 8.51 4.36 11.47
N GLU A 217 9.20 5.08 10.60
CA GLU A 217 8.94 6.49 10.29
C GLU A 217 7.88 6.70 9.18
N GLY A 218 7.33 5.63 8.61
CA GLY A 218 6.29 5.72 7.57
C GLY A 218 6.80 6.04 6.17
N HIS A 219 8.11 5.94 5.92
CA HIS A 219 8.76 6.10 4.62
C HIS A 219 8.69 4.82 3.77
N LEU A 220 7.47 4.54 3.31
CA LEU A 220 7.11 3.34 2.56
C LEU A 220 7.90 3.14 1.26
N ASP A 221 8.33 4.22 0.62
CA ASP A 221 9.14 4.18 -0.61
C ASP A 221 10.55 3.63 -0.38
N ILE A 222 11.18 4.05 0.73
CA ILE A 222 12.55 3.65 1.08
C ILE A 222 12.54 2.21 1.62
N ALA A 223 11.57 1.88 2.49
CA ALA A 223 11.38 0.51 2.95
C ALA A 223 11.14 -0.45 1.77
N HIS A 224 10.36 -0.05 0.75
CA HIS A 224 10.20 -0.87 -0.45
C HIS A 224 11.49 -1.02 -1.26
N ARG A 225 12.28 0.06 -1.42
CA ARG A 225 13.56 0.00 -2.14
C ARG A 225 14.58 -0.90 -1.44
N ALA A 226 14.58 -0.95 -0.12
CA ALA A 226 15.41 -1.88 0.65
C ALA A 226 15.09 -3.36 0.34
N LEU A 227 13.88 -3.66 -0.18
CA LEU A 227 13.47 -5.01 -0.60
C LEU A 227 13.80 -5.32 -2.08
N ASP A 228 14.74 -4.59 -2.68
CA ASP A 228 15.22 -4.89 -4.03
C ASP A 228 15.82 -6.32 -4.05
N PRO A 229 15.45 -7.16 -5.03
CA PRO A 229 16.01 -8.50 -5.17
C PRO A 229 17.54 -8.55 -5.26
N GLY A 230 18.18 -7.49 -5.76
CA GLY A 230 19.65 -7.44 -5.85
C GLY A 230 20.37 -7.30 -4.51
N TRP A 231 19.63 -7.11 -3.41
CA TRP A 231 20.15 -6.91 -2.06
C TRP A 231 19.64 -7.98 -1.08
N LEU A 232 18.43 -8.49 -1.29
CA LEU A 232 17.88 -9.62 -0.54
C LEU A 232 17.60 -10.77 -1.51
N GLU A 233 18.63 -11.56 -1.78
CA GLU A 233 18.54 -12.73 -2.68
C GLU A 233 17.67 -13.84 -2.09
N ASP A 234 17.64 -13.98 -0.77
CA ASP A 234 16.78 -14.94 -0.09
C ASP A 234 15.30 -14.56 -0.23
N GLY A 235 14.61 -15.28 -1.12
CA GLY A 235 13.18 -15.12 -1.38
C GLY A 235 12.32 -15.32 -0.14
N HIS A 236 12.74 -16.15 0.83
CA HIS A 236 12.02 -16.37 2.07
C HIS A 236 12.11 -15.17 3.00
N LEU A 237 13.33 -14.66 3.25
CA LEU A 237 13.52 -13.44 4.05
C LEU A 237 12.77 -12.27 3.41
N ARG A 238 12.88 -12.09 2.10
CA ARG A 238 12.14 -11.07 1.36
C ARG A 238 10.63 -11.20 1.55
N ALA A 239 10.09 -12.42 1.52
CA ALA A 239 8.68 -12.66 1.76
C ALA A 239 8.23 -12.28 3.19
N VAL A 240 9.05 -12.57 4.20
CA VAL A 240 8.81 -12.16 5.59
C VAL A 240 8.76 -10.63 5.71
N HIS A 241 9.68 -9.92 5.06
CA HIS A 241 9.70 -8.45 5.12
C HIS A 241 8.59 -7.79 4.33
N ILE A 242 8.20 -8.32 3.17
CA ILE A 242 6.98 -7.90 2.47
C ILE A 242 5.76 -8.09 3.39
N ARG A 243 5.70 -9.20 4.14
CA ARG A 243 4.62 -9.43 5.10
C ARG A 243 4.60 -8.38 6.20
N ASN A 244 5.75 -8.10 6.82
CA ASN A 244 5.88 -7.07 7.87
C ASN A 244 5.52 -5.69 7.35
N TRP A 245 5.94 -5.36 6.13
CA TRP A 245 5.62 -4.09 5.48
C TRP A 245 4.12 -3.90 5.26
N VAL A 246 3.45 -4.91 4.68
CA VAL A 246 2.00 -4.86 4.45
C VAL A 246 1.23 -4.82 5.78
N ASN A 247 1.66 -5.59 6.78
CA ASN A 247 1.05 -5.57 8.11
C ASN A 247 1.22 -4.21 8.80
N GLY A 248 2.39 -3.57 8.68
CA GLY A 248 2.65 -2.22 9.18
C GLY A 248 1.69 -1.20 8.57
N VAL A 249 1.56 -1.18 7.24
CA VAL A 249 0.65 -0.25 6.54
C VAL A 249 -0.83 -0.54 6.86
N THR A 250 -1.20 -1.80 7.06
CA THR A 250 -2.60 -2.20 7.33
C THR A 250 -2.96 -2.19 8.81
N ARG A 251 -2.03 -1.83 9.70
CA ARG A 251 -2.27 -1.69 11.14
C ARG A 251 -3.34 -0.64 11.42
N ASP A 252 -3.31 0.48 10.69
CA ASP A 252 -4.37 1.48 10.69
C ASP A 252 -5.31 1.28 9.48
N PRO A 253 -6.54 0.77 9.67
CA PRO A 253 -7.50 0.60 8.58
C PRO A 253 -7.97 1.93 7.98
N ASN A 254 -7.69 3.06 8.64
CA ASN A 254 -8.05 4.41 8.22
C ASN A 254 -6.92 5.18 7.53
N ALA A 255 -5.73 4.57 7.41
CA ALA A 255 -4.61 5.17 6.73
C ALA A 255 -4.98 5.67 5.32
N ARG A 256 -4.55 6.91 5.01
CA ARG A 256 -4.63 7.50 3.68
C ARG A 256 -3.22 7.64 3.14
N LEU A 257 -2.90 6.92 2.06
CA LEU A 257 -1.58 6.98 1.46
C LEU A 257 -1.46 8.22 0.56
N GLU A 258 -0.30 8.86 0.61
CA GLU A 258 0.09 9.87 -0.37
C GLU A 258 0.14 9.31 -1.79
N HIS A 259 0.01 10.17 -2.81
CA HIS A 259 -0.08 9.73 -4.20
C HIS A 259 1.04 8.75 -4.61
N ARG A 260 2.29 9.08 -4.25
CA ARG A 260 3.49 8.27 -4.51
C ARG A 260 3.44 6.89 -3.82
N HIS A 261 3.01 6.83 -2.56
CA HIS A 261 2.98 5.59 -1.78
C HIS A 261 1.88 4.63 -2.23
N ARG A 262 0.80 5.12 -2.85
CA ARG A 262 -0.29 4.27 -3.34
C ARG A 262 0.16 3.30 -4.42
N ALA A 263 0.98 3.76 -5.36
CA ALA A 263 1.47 2.93 -6.45
C ALA A 263 2.40 1.85 -5.89
N ILE A 264 3.31 2.24 -5.00
CA ILE A 264 4.25 1.35 -4.32
C ILE A 264 3.50 0.28 -3.52
N PHE A 265 2.54 0.69 -2.68
CA PHE A 265 1.69 -0.24 -1.92
C PHE A 265 0.93 -1.21 -2.81
N GLY A 266 0.37 -0.72 -3.91
CA GLY A 266 -0.26 -1.56 -4.91
C GLY A 266 0.69 -2.58 -5.54
N TRP A 267 1.90 -2.17 -5.90
CA TRP A 267 2.94 -3.04 -6.45
C TRP A 267 3.40 -4.10 -5.45
N VAL A 268 3.61 -3.72 -4.19
CA VAL A 268 4.00 -4.68 -3.14
C VAL A 268 2.94 -5.77 -2.97
N LEU A 269 1.65 -5.41 -2.95
CA LEU A 269 0.57 -6.41 -2.89
C LEU A 269 0.54 -7.32 -4.12
N VAL A 270 0.84 -6.76 -5.31
CA VAL A 270 0.95 -7.52 -6.55
C VAL A 270 2.11 -8.52 -6.49
N HIS A 271 3.26 -8.10 -5.96
CA HIS A 271 4.41 -8.96 -5.72
C HIS A 271 4.11 -10.02 -4.68
N ALA A 272 3.47 -9.65 -3.58
CA ALA A 272 3.10 -10.58 -2.53
C ALA A 272 2.16 -11.69 -3.04
N LEU A 273 1.21 -11.35 -3.92
CA LEU A 273 0.40 -12.35 -4.62
C LEU A 273 1.18 -13.19 -5.62
N ARG A 274 2.21 -12.64 -6.27
CA ARG A 274 3.05 -13.37 -7.23
C ARG A 274 3.93 -14.38 -6.51
N ASP A 275 4.53 -13.95 -5.41
CA ASP A 275 5.50 -14.68 -4.61
C ASP A 275 4.81 -15.55 -3.52
N ASP A 276 3.52 -15.85 -3.71
CA ASP A 276 2.68 -16.73 -2.86
C ASP A 276 2.69 -16.38 -1.36
N ILE A 277 2.83 -15.09 -1.03
CA ILE A 277 2.80 -14.60 0.34
C ILE A 277 1.36 -14.60 0.85
N VAL A 278 1.07 -15.49 1.78
CA VAL A 278 -0.24 -15.61 2.40
C VAL A 278 -0.47 -14.48 3.41
N PHE A 279 -1.62 -13.82 3.29
CA PHE A 279 -2.14 -12.88 4.29
C PHE A 279 -3.54 -13.28 4.72
N SER A 280 -3.92 -12.88 5.92
CA SER A 280 -5.29 -13.05 6.41
C SER A 280 -6.31 -12.33 5.50
N PRO A 281 -7.55 -12.83 5.39
CA PRO A 281 -8.61 -12.14 4.67
C PRO A 281 -8.84 -10.70 5.17
N ARG A 282 -8.64 -10.46 6.48
CA ARG A 282 -8.73 -9.13 7.10
C ARG A 282 -7.65 -8.19 6.56
N THR A 283 -6.39 -8.64 6.50
CA THR A 283 -5.27 -7.85 5.98
C THR A 283 -5.51 -7.45 4.52
N TRP A 284 -5.92 -8.40 3.68
CA TRP A 284 -6.27 -8.13 2.28
C TRP A 284 -7.39 -7.10 2.14
N ARG A 285 -8.47 -7.27 2.90
CA ARG A 285 -9.61 -6.35 2.89
C ARG A 285 -9.20 -4.94 3.32
N THR A 286 -8.37 -4.83 4.35
CA THR A 286 -7.84 -3.54 4.82
C THR A 286 -6.95 -2.90 3.78
N ALA A 287 -6.00 -3.65 3.20
CA ALA A 287 -5.11 -3.17 2.14
C ALA A 287 -5.89 -2.61 0.93
N LEU A 288 -6.90 -3.33 0.45
CA LEU A 288 -7.74 -2.89 -0.65
C LEU A 288 -8.57 -1.65 -0.29
N ASN A 289 -9.06 -1.55 0.95
CA ASN A 289 -9.74 -0.35 1.44
C ASN A 289 -8.82 0.88 1.47
N ILE A 290 -7.57 0.73 1.93
CA ILE A 290 -6.58 1.79 1.95
C ILE A 290 -6.33 2.30 0.52
N LEU A 291 -6.10 1.40 -0.44
CA LEU A 291 -5.92 1.77 -1.86
C LEU A 291 -7.14 2.52 -2.43
N LEU A 292 -8.35 2.02 -2.16
CA LEU A 292 -9.59 2.64 -2.64
C LEU A 292 -9.80 4.04 -2.06
N ARG A 293 -9.60 4.21 -0.74
CA ARG A 293 -9.71 5.52 -0.06
C ARG A 293 -8.66 6.50 -0.55
N SER A 294 -7.49 5.98 -0.88
CA SER A 294 -6.41 6.74 -1.49
C SER A 294 -6.66 7.01 -2.99
N GLY A 295 -7.85 6.74 -3.53
CA GLY A 295 -8.19 7.07 -4.92
C GLY A 295 -7.50 6.21 -5.99
N GLN A 296 -6.75 5.16 -5.61
CA GLN A 296 -6.28 4.15 -6.55
C GLN A 296 -7.40 3.14 -6.81
N GLN A 297 -7.90 3.11 -8.04
CA GLN A 297 -9.05 2.25 -8.39
C GLN A 297 -8.67 1.12 -9.34
N TYR A 298 -7.58 1.28 -10.07
CA TYR A 298 -7.14 0.30 -11.06
C TYR A 298 -6.47 -0.91 -10.37
N ILE A 299 -5.56 -0.64 -9.43
CA ILE A 299 -4.80 -1.69 -8.74
C ILE A 299 -5.72 -2.63 -7.93
N PRO A 300 -6.70 -2.12 -7.14
CA PRO A 300 -7.62 -3.01 -6.41
C PRO A 300 -8.39 -4.01 -7.28
N VAL A 301 -8.76 -3.64 -8.50
CA VAL A 301 -9.48 -4.54 -9.42
C VAL A 301 -8.56 -5.65 -9.92
N THR A 302 -7.34 -5.30 -10.35
CA THR A 302 -6.35 -6.30 -10.77
C THR A 302 -5.93 -7.21 -9.61
N LEU A 303 -5.86 -6.70 -8.38
CA LEU A 303 -5.62 -7.52 -7.19
C LEU A 303 -6.81 -8.47 -6.91
N ALA A 304 -8.05 -8.01 -7.07
CA ALA A 304 -9.23 -8.85 -6.91
C ALA A 304 -9.28 -10.01 -7.93
N GLU A 305 -8.95 -9.74 -9.19
CA GLU A 305 -8.83 -10.77 -10.25
C GLU A 305 -7.76 -11.82 -9.89
N ARG A 306 -6.61 -11.38 -9.36
CA ARG A 306 -5.54 -12.28 -8.94
C ARG A 306 -5.91 -13.10 -7.70
N LEU A 307 -6.57 -12.48 -6.72
CA LEU A 307 -7.10 -13.19 -5.54
C LEU A 307 -8.11 -14.26 -5.93
N GLU A 308 -9.03 -13.94 -6.85
CA GLU A 308 -9.99 -14.91 -7.37
C GLU A 308 -9.28 -16.09 -8.05
N LYS A 309 -8.27 -15.81 -8.89
CA LYS A 309 -7.47 -16.87 -9.51
C LYS A 309 -6.81 -17.75 -8.45
N ARG A 310 -6.16 -17.17 -7.44
CA ARG A 310 -5.49 -17.92 -6.36
C ARG A 310 -6.46 -18.77 -5.52
N LEU A 311 -7.66 -18.26 -5.24
CA LEU A 311 -8.73 -19.02 -4.57
C LEU A 311 -9.20 -20.21 -5.43
N ASN A 312 -9.38 -20.01 -6.73
CA ASN A 312 -9.77 -21.08 -7.65
C ASN A 312 -8.67 -22.14 -7.82
N ASP A 313 -7.40 -21.72 -7.74
CA ASP A 313 -6.23 -22.60 -7.79
C ASP A 313 -5.99 -23.33 -6.45
N GLY A 314 -6.82 -23.11 -5.43
CA GLY A 314 -6.67 -23.72 -4.09
C GLY A 314 -5.49 -23.19 -3.27
N ARG A 315 -4.83 -22.10 -3.72
CA ARG A 315 -3.68 -21.49 -3.01
C ARG A 315 -4.09 -20.53 -1.90
N LEU A 316 -5.37 -20.18 -1.83
CA LEU A 316 -5.96 -19.39 -0.77
C LEU A 316 -7.23 -20.08 -0.30
N GLU A 317 -7.53 -19.96 0.99
CA GLU A 317 -8.73 -20.55 1.58
C GLU A 317 -9.89 -19.55 1.65
N GLY A 318 -11.12 -20.06 1.65
CA GLY A 318 -12.34 -19.27 1.84
C GLY A 318 -13.01 -18.78 0.56
N THR A 319 -13.71 -17.64 0.64
CA THR A 319 -14.48 -17.08 -0.49
C THR A 319 -13.95 -15.71 -0.87
N LEU A 320 -14.09 -15.30 -2.13
CA LEU A 320 -13.60 -13.99 -2.59
C LEU A 320 -14.17 -12.82 -1.76
N ARG A 321 -15.40 -12.98 -1.24
CA ARG A 321 -16.08 -12.02 -0.38
C ARG A 321 -15.39 -11.79 0.98
N SER A 322 -14.62 -12.76 1.49
CA SER A 322 -13.86 -12.57 2.73
C SER A 322 -12.65 -11.64 2.52
N TYR A 323 -12.10 -11.58 1.30
CA TYR A 323 -10.93 -10.77 0.95
C TYR A 323 -11.28 -9.38 0.43
N LEU A 324 -12.42 -9.22 -0.25
CA LEU A 324 -12.77 -7.96 -0.90
C LEU A 324 -13.59 -7.04 0.03
N PRO A 325 -13.30 -5.72 0.04
CA PRO A 325 -14.14 -4.77 0.74
C PRO A 325 -15.45 -4.52 -0.01
N SER A 326 -16.53 -4.33 0.74
CA SER A 326 -17.87 -4.06 0.20
C SER A 326 -17.91 -2.84 -0.74
N ARG A 327 -17.05 -1.82 -0.49
CA ARG A 327 -16.92 -0.62 -1.31
C ARG A 327 -16.36 -0.88 -2.71
N LEU A 328 -15.52 -1.91 -2.88
CA LEU A 328 -15.03 -2.29 -4.22
C LEU A 328 -16.21 -2.58 -5.16
N PHE A 329 -17.32 -3.10 -4.63
CA PHE A 329 -18.53 -3.38 -5.40
C PHE A 329 -19.41 -2.15 -5.65
N ARG A 330 -19.28 -1.09 -4.84
CA ARG A 330 -20.15 0.10 -4.91
C ARG A 330 -19.54 1.24 -5.72
N ASP A 331 -18.25 1.52 -5.54
CA ASP A 331 -17.71 2.86 -5.78
C ASP A 331 -16.65 2.95 -6.89
N ILE A 332 -16.58 2.02 -7.84
CA ILE A 332 -15.51 2.09 -8.86
C ILE A 332 -15.76 3.22 -9.89
N PRO A 333 -14.96 4.30 -9.91
CA PRO A 333 -15.22 5.52 -10.70
C PRO A 333 -15.02 5.34 -12.20
N ILE A 334 -15.85 6.00 -12.99
CA ILE A 334 -15.99 5.76 -14.45
C ILE A 334 -14.85 6.39 -15.28
N SER A 335 -14.00 7.22 -14.68
CA SER A 335 -13.12 8.18 -15.39
C SER A 335 -11.95 7.56 -16.18
N ARG A 336 -11.58 6.29 -15.98
CA ARG A 336 -10.57 5.58 -16.82
C ARG A 336 -11.19 4.49 -17.71
N SER A 337 -12.40 4.74 -18.23
CA SER A 337 -13.14 3.80 -19.06
C SER A 337 -12.36 3.33 -20.30
N LYS A 338 -11.43 4.11 -20.87
CA LYS A 338 -10.70 3.72 -22.09
C LYS A 338 -9.84 2.47 -21.91
N ASP A 339 -9.14 2.31 -20.78
CA ASP A 339 -8.30 1.12 -20.55
C ASP A 339 -9.09 -0.08 -20.07
N LEU A 340 -10.15 0.13 -19.27
CA LEU A 340 -11.11 -0.93 -18.96
C LEU A 340 -11.77 -1.41 -20.25
N ILE A 341 -12.27 -0.50 -21.10
CA ILE A 341 -12.85 -0.80 -22.41
C ILE A 341 -11.81 -1.47 -23.33
N ARG A 342 -10.54 -1.03 -23.36
CA ARG A 342 -9.47 -1.71 -24.12
C ARG A 342 -9.22 -3.12 -23.60
N ARG A 343 -9.19 -3.34 -22.28
CA ARG A 343 -8.99 -4.67 -21.69
C ARG A 343 -10.19 -5.57 -21.88
N THR A 344 -11.40 -5.07 -21.73
CA THR A 344 -12.59 -5.84 -22.07
C THR A 344 -12.65 -6.10 -23.57
N LYS A 345 -12.23 -5.17 -24.43
CA LYS A 345 -12.02 -5.43 -25.87
C LYS A 345 -10.96 -6.50 -26.13
N ARG A 346 -9.82 -6.51 -25.41
CA ARG A 346 -8.77 -7.54 -25.53
C ARG A 346 -9.24 -8.90 -25.01
N LEU A 347 -9.85 -8.97 -23.83
CA LEU A 347 -10.44 -10.18 -23.26
C LEU A 347 -11.53 -10.74 -24.19
N VAL A 348 -12.32 -9.87 -24.82
CA VAL A 348 -13.31 -10.27 -25.82
C VAL A 348 -12.66 -10.76 -27.11
N LYS A 349 -11.55 -10.16 -27.57
CA LYS A 349 -10.77 -10.64 -28.72
C LYS A 349 -10.08 -11.99 -28.44
N MET A 350 -9.75 -12.27 -27.19
CA MET A 350 -9.19 -13.56 -26.74
C MET A 350 -10.27 -14.65 -26.55
N LEU A 351 -11.56 -14.31 -26.58
CA LEU A 351 -12.62 -15.30 -26.70
C LEU A 351 -12.65 -15.77 -28.17
N PRO A 352 -12.72 -17.09 -28.44
CA PRO A 352 -12.58 -17.61 -29.80
C PRO A 352 -13.52 -16.92 -30.80
N VAL A 353 -12.92 -16.53 -31.93
CA VAL A 353 -13.46 -15.62 -32.96
C VAL A 353 -14.45 -16.31 -33.90
N GLN A 354 -14.46 -17.64 -33.96
CA GLN A 354 -15.26 -18.36 -34.95
C GLN A 354 -16.59 -18.79 -34.37
N TRP A 355 -17.63 -17.99 -34.56
CA TRP A 355 -18.97 -18.52 -34.82
C TRP A 355 -19.76 -17.44 -35.56
N PRO A 356 -20.29 -17.73 -36.76
CA PRO A 356 -21.06 -16.75 -37.52
C PRO A 356 -22.28 -16.34 -36.70
N ILE A 357 -22.47 -15.04 -36.57
CA ILE A 357 -23.72 -14.47 -36.09
C ILE A 357 -24.77 -14.86 -37.14
N PRO A 358 -25.84 -15.62 -36.80
CA PRO A 358 -26.88 -15.93 -37.76
C PRO A 358 -27.49 -14.61 -38.23
N HIS A 359 -27.29 -14.29 -39.51
CA HIS A 359 -27.68 -13.01 -40.07
C HIS A 359 -29.09 -12.98 -40.64
N ASP A 360 -29.78 -14.12 -40.73
CA ASP A 360 -31.04 -14.18 -41.47
C ASP A 360 -32.22 -14.61 -40.60
N GLY A 361 -32.98 -13.61 -40.15
CA GLY A 361 -34.27 -13.75 -39.49
C GLY A 361 -34.71 -12.45 -38.82
N PRO A 362 -35.96 -11.98 -39.01
CA PRO A 362 -36.45 -10.76 -38.36
C PRO A 362 -36.34 -10.89 -36.83
N PRO A 363 -36.03 -9.79 -36.11
CA PRO A 363 -35.45 -9.89 -34.78
C PRO A 363 -36.47 -10.32 -33.73
N ALA A 364 -36.50 -11.61 -33.42
CA ALA A 364 -36.96 -12.14 -32.13
C ALA A 364 -36.01 -11.78 -30.96
N GLY A 365 -35.14 -10.77 -31.13
CA GLY A 365 -34.03 -10.43 -30.25
C GLY A 365 -34.42 -10.19 -28.77
N PRO A 366 -35.54 -9.54 -28.44
CA PRO A 366 -35.99 -9.36 -27.05
C PRO A 366 -36.55 -10.65 -26.43
N LEU A 367 -37.17 -11.50 -27.26
CA LEU A 367 -37.69 -12.80 -26.83
C LEU A 367 -36.51 -13.71 -26.47
N VAL A 368 -35.55 -13.85 -27.40
CA VAL A 368 -34.30 -14.59 -27.20
C VAL A 368 -33.58 -14.06 -25.96
N PHE A 369 -33.45 -12.75 -25.80
CA PHE A 369 -32.87 -12.08 -24.63
C PHE A 369 -33.49 -12.54 -23.30
N ALA A 370 -34.83 -12.65 -23.21
CA ALA A 370 -35.51 -13.02 -21.99
C ALA A 370 -35.35 -14.52 -21.65
N THR A 371 -35.42 -15.39 -22.66
CA THR A 371 -35.15 -16.83 -22.49
C THR A 371 -33.70 -17.10 -22.11
N GLU A 372 -32.77 -16.30 -22.63
CA GLU A 372 -31.33 -16.47 -22.43
C GLU A 372 -30.84 -15.90 -21.08
N LEU A 373 -31.52 -14.91 -20.50
CA LEU A 373 -31.26 -14.45 -19.12
C LEU A 373 -31.71 -15.45 -18.04
N ARG A 374 -32.59 -16.40 -18.38
CA ARG A 374 -33.14 -17.40 -17.44
C ARG A 374 -32.10 -18.46 -17.02
N LYS A 375 -31.22 -18.89 -17.93
CA LYS A 375 -30.19 -19.92 -17.66
C LYS A 375 -29.10 -19.44 -16.68
N PRO A 376 -28.48 -18.24 -16.86
CA PRO A 376 -27.49 -17.69 -15.94
C PRO A 376 -27.96 -17.56 -14.49
N ILE A 377 -29.19 -17.11 -14.28
CA ILE A 377 -29.71 -16.82 -12.94
C ILE A 377 -29.79 -18.09 -12.10
N HIS A 378 -30.17 -19.23 -12.70
CA HIS A 378 -30.15 -20.55 -12.07
C HIS A 378 -28.77 -21.07 -11.70
N GLU A 379 -27.76 -20.78 -12.52
CA GLU A 379 -26.40 -21.26 -12.31
C GLU A 379 -25.63 -20.46 -11.23
N ILE A 380 -26.13 -19.30 -10.79
CA ILE A 380 -25.51 -18.48 -9.71
C ILE A 380 -25.32 -19.31 -8.43
N ARG A 381 -26.23 -20.24 -8.16
CA ARG A 381 -26.20 -21.10 -6.96
C ARG A 381 -25.00 -22.05 -6.93
N TRP A 382 -24.38 -22.35 -8.07
CA TRP A 382 -23.39 -23.42 -8.23
C TRP A 382 -21.96 -22.93 -8.49
N GLN A 383 -21.74 -21.61 -8.64
CA GLN A 383 -20.40 -21.03 -8.84
C GLN A 383 -20.19 -19.79 -7.96
N PRO A 384 -19.76 -19.93 -6.69
CA PRO A 384 -19.75 -18.83 -5.72
C PRO A 384 -18.80 -17.67 -6.05
N ASN A 385 -17.73 -17.90 -6.82
CA ASN A 385 -16.69 -16.88 -7.08
C ASN A 385 -16.67 -16.34 -8.53
N ARG A 386 -16.85 -17.20 -9.56
CA ARG A 386 -16.74 -16.85 -11.00
C ARG A 386 -17.64 -15.73 -11.56
N PRO A 387 -18.90 -15.55 -11.11
CA PRO A 387 -19.75 -14.51 -11.67
C PRO A 387 -19.39 -13.11 -11.16
N LEU A 388 -18.69 -13.00 -10.02
CA LEU A 388 -18.57 -11.74 -9.28
C LEU A 388 -17.73 -10.69 -10.04
N VAL A 389 -16.55 -11.08 -10.53
CA VAL A 389 -15.64 -10.16 -11.23
C VAL A 389 -16.17 -9.83 -12.63
N ARG A 390 -16.74 -10.81 -13.34
CA ARG A 390 -17.36 -10.59 -14.65
C ARG A 390 -18.56 -9.65 -14.56
N ASN A 391 -19.44 -9.85 -13.57
CA ASN A 391 -20.58 -8.97 -13.33
C ASN A 391 -20.14 -7.57 -12.91
N LEU A 392 -19.05 -7.44 -12.15
CA LEU A 392 -18.47 -6.16 -11.75
C LEU A 392 -17.92 -5.38 -12.97
N VAL A 393 -17.15 -6.05 -13.84
CA VAL A 393 -16.65 -5.45 -15.10
C VAL A 393 -17.80 -5.06 -16.02
N LEU A 394 -18.78 -5.96 -16.20
CA LEU A 394 -19.94 -5.74 -17.06
C LEU A 394 -20.82 -4.60 -16.53
N THR A 395 -21.17 -4.62 -15.24
CA THR A 395 -21.92 -3.56 -14.55
C THR A 395 -21.25 -2.21 -14.74
N ARG A 396 -19.91 -2.13 -14.64
CA ARG A 396 -19.19 -0.87 -14.85
C ARG A 396 -19.23 -0.41 -16.30
N ALA A 397 -19.00 -1.32 -17.25
CA ALA A 397 -19.08 -1.00 -18.67
C ALA A 397 -20.48 -0.48 -19.05
N LEU A 398 -21.52 -1.13 -18.54
CA LEU A 398 -22.91 -0.71 -18.74
C LEU A 398 -23.19 0.64 -18.10
N ARG A 399 -22.87 0.84 -16.81
CA ARG A 399 -23.07 2.14 -16.13
C ARG A 399 -22.36 3.29 -16.84
N ALA A 400 -21.14 3.06 -17.32
CA ALA A 400 -20.40 4.04 -18.10
C ALA A 400 -21.14 4.39 -19.40
N ALA A 401 -21.69 3.38 -20.09
CA ALA A 401 -22.49 3.56 -21.29
C ALA A 401 -23.80 4.31 -21.03
N THR A 402 -24.54 3.92 -19.98
CA THR A 402 -25.84 4.51 -19.65
C THR A 402 -25.71 5.99 -19.25
N ARG A 403 -24.66 6.36 -18.49
CA ARG A 403 -24.45 7.75 -18.05
C ARG A 403 -24.04 8.68 -19.17
N ARG A 404 -23.21 8.23 -20.11
CA ARG A 404 -22.69 9.07 -21.20
C ARG A 404 -23.68 9.27 -22.35
N ARG A 405 -24.90 8.70 -22.26
CA ARG A 405 -25.82 8.54 -23.41
C ARG A 405 -25.06 8.02 -24.64
N SER A 406 -24.04 7.18 -24.42
CA SER A 406 -23.05 6.92 -25.46
C SER A 406 -23.66 6.19 -26.66
N ASP A 407 -23.06 6.42 -27.83
CA ASP A 407 -23.53 5.99 -29.15
C ASP A 407 -23.99 4.53 -29.22
N PHE A 408 -24.79 4.28 -30.26
CA PHE A 408 -25.28 2.98 -30.74
C PHE A 408 -24.25 1.84 -30.68
N ASN A 409 -22.95 2.14 -30.84
CA ASN A 409 -21.86 1.16 -30.71
C ASN A 409 -21.75 0.53 -29.32
N THR A 410 -22.05 1.28 -28.27
CA THR A 410 -22.09 0.77 -26.89
C THR A 410 -23.31 -0.11 -26.66
N ALA A 411 -24.42 0.16 -27.36
CA ALA A 411 -25.60 -0.71 -27.41
C ALA A 411 -25.33 -2.02 -28.12
N LYS A 412 -24.69 -1.97 -29.29
CA LYS A 412 -24.23 -3.15 -30.01
C LYS A 412 -23.28 -3.98 -29.15
N TRP A 413 -22.39 -3.33 -28.41
CA TRP A 413 -21.44 -4.00 -27.50
C TRP A 413 -22.12 -4.61 -26.27
N ALA A 414 -23.06 -3.90 -25.63
CA ALA A 414 -23.86 -4.46 -24.54
C ALA A 414 -24.67 -5.67 -24.98
N ARG A 415 -25.32 -5.61 -26.16
CA ARG A 415 -26.02 -6.74 -26.79
C ARG A 415 -25.08 -7.91 -27.08
N TYR A 416 -23.90 -7.62 -27.62
CA TYR A 416 -22.87 -8.64 -27.89
C TYR A 416 -22.37 -9.31 -26.61
N MET A 417 -22.10 -8.53 -25.56
CA MET A 417 -21.70 -9.07 -24.26
C MET A 417 -22.82 -9.91 -23.64
N LEU A 418 -24.07 -9.48 -23.78
CA LEU A 418 -25.25 -10.26 -23.40
C LEU A 418 -25.28 -11.61 -24.09
N HIS A 419 -25.14 -11.61 -25.41
CA HIS A 419 -25.11 -12.82 -26.20
C HIS A 419 -23.93 -13.72 -25.80
N LYS A 420 -22.74 -13.18 -25.58
CA LYS A 420 -21.59 -14.00 -25.16
C LYS A 420 -21.69 -14.50 -23.70
N VAL A 421 -22.31 -13.74 -22.81
CA VAL A 421 -22.50 -14.09 -21.39
C VAL A 421 -23.62 -15.10 -21.22
N SER A 422 -24.75 -14.92 -21.92
CA SER A 422 -25.87 -15.86 -21.87
C SER A 422 -25.55 -17.21 -22.49
N TRP A 423 -24.72 -17.24 -23.54
CA TRP A 423 -24.31 -18.50 -24.21
C TRP A 423 -23.22 -19.29 -23.47
N ARG A 424 -22.56 -18.73 -22.44
CA ARG A 424 -21.43 -19.38 -21.76
C ARG A 424 -21.66 -19.73 -20.29
N ARG A 425 -22.91 -20.01 -19.88
CA ARG A 425 -23.25 -20.37 -18.49
C ARG A 425 -22.79 -19.34 -17.43
N ALA A 426 -22.64 -18.09 -17.84
CA ALA A 426 -22.08 -17.06 -16.97
C ALA A 426 -23.23 -16.40 -16.19
N ALA A 427 -23.31 -16.74 -14.91
CA ALA A 427 -24.35 -16.31 -13.99
C ALA A 427 -24.41 -14.78 -13.83
N VAL A 428 -25.53 -14.15 -14.20
CA VAL A 428 -25.69 -12.68 -14.18
C VAL A 428 -26.52 -12.27 -12.97
N ASP A 429 -25.95 -11.45 -12.09
CA ASP A 429 -26.69 -10.96 -10.93
C ASP A 429 -27.88 -10.03 -11.33
N PRO A 430 -28.93 -9.91 -10.50
CA PRO A 430 -30.10 -9.10 -10.82
C PRO A 430 -29.78 -7.61 -11.10
N VAL A 431 -28.70 -7.07 -10.50
CA VAL A 431 -28.27 -5.68 -10.74
C VAL A 431 -27.75 -5.53 -12.16
N THR A 432 -26.93 -6.46 -12.61
CA THR A 432 -26.34 -6.52 -13.94
C THR A 432 -27.44 -6.76 -14.97
N ALA A 433 -28.37 -7.67 -14.69
CA ALA A 433 -29.56 -7.90 -15.53
C ALA A 433 -30.40 -6.63 -15.70
N ASN A 434 -30.64 -5.88 -14.61
CA ASN A 434 -31.36 -4.61 -14.68
C ASN A 434 -30.63 -3.54 -15.49
N LEU A 435 -29.30 -3.43 -15.35
CA LEU A 435 -28.50 -2.48 -16.13
C LEU A 435 -28.49 -2.84 -17.61
N LEU A 436 -28.41 -4.12 -17.93
CA LEU A 436 -28.50 -4.65 -19.30
C LEU A 436 -29.87 -4.33 -19.91
N LEU A 437 -30.94 -4.63 -19.16
CA LEU A 437 -32.32 -4.34 -19.57
C LEU A 437 -32.55 -2.85 -19.79
N GLN A 438 -32.10 -2.01 -18.84
CA GLN A 438 -32.18 -0.56 -18.99
C GLN A 438 -31.48 -0.11 -20.27
N SER A 439 -30.30 -0.65 -20.53
CA SER A 439 -29.52 -0.34 -21.72
C SER A 439 -30.27 -0.71 -23.00
N VAL A 440 -30.84 -1.92 -23.08
CA VAL A 440 -31.61 -2.39 -24.24
C VAL A 440 -32.87 -1.56 -24.49
N LEU A 441 -33.68 -1.31 -23.45
CA LEU A 441 -34.95 -0.59 -23.56
C LEU A 441 -34.79 0.93 -23.72
N GLN A 442 -33.71 1.51 -23.18
CA GLN A 442 -33.46 2.94 -23.32
C GLN A 442 -33.03 3.31 -24.75
N TRP A 443 -32.22 2.47 -25.39
CA TRP A 443 -31.58 2.79 -26.67
C TRP A 443 -32.43 2.50 -27.91
N ASN A 444 -33.39 1.59 -27.85
CA ASN A 444 -34.29 1.35 -28.97
C ASN A 444 -35.68 1.88 -28.65
N ARG A 445 -36.10 2.97 -29.32
CA ARG A 445 -37.45 3.54 -29.16
C ARG A 445 -38.52 2.71 -29.87
N ALA A 446 -38.13 1.85 -30.81
CA ALA A 446 -39.03 1.19 -31.74
C ALA A 446 -39.45 -0.23 -31.29
N TYR A 447 -39.37 -0.56 -29.99
CA TYR A 447 -39.89 -1.85 -29.55
C TYR A 447 -41.42 -1.82 -29.52
N PRO A 448 -42.10 -2.74 -30.23
CA PRO A 448 -43.55 -2.87 -30.14
C PRO A 448 -43.96 -3.12 -28.68
N PRO A 449 -45.09 -2.53 -28.22
CA PRO A 449 -45.57 -2.76 -26.85
C PRO A 449 -45.68 -4.24 -26.49
N GLN A 450 -46.13 -5.08 -27.44
CA GLN A 450 -46.25 -6.52 -27.25
C GLN A 450 -44.90 -7.19 -26.93
N THR A 451 -43.82 -6.75 -27.57
CA THR A 451 -42.48 -7.28 -27.32
C THR A 451 -41.99 -6.91 -25.92
N ILE A 452 -42.33 -5.71 -25.44
CA ILE A 452 -42.01 -5.26 -24.07
C ILE A 452 -42.81 -6.07 -23.04
N LYS A 453 -44.09 -6.41 -23.32
CA LYS A 453 -44.93 -7.29 -22.48
C LYS A 453 -44.32 -8.68 -22.33
N VAL A 454 -43.93 -9.30 -23.44
CA VAL A 454 -43.28 -10.63 -23.40
C VAL A 454 -41.98 -10.61 -22.62
N LEU A 455 -41.18 -9.56 -22.82
CA LEU A 455 -39.93 -9.36 -22.09
C LEU A 455 -40.17 -9.21 -20.58
N PHE A 456 -41.18 -8.43 -20.21
CA PHE A 456 -41.55 -8.21 -18.82
C PHE A 456 -41.96 -9.51 -18.14
N ASP A 457 -42.94 -10.22 -18.68
CA ASP A 457 -43.49 -11.43 -18.06
C ASP A 457 -42.42 -12.51 -17.88
N ARG A 458 -41.60 -12.73 -18.90
CA ARG A 458 -40.50 -13.72 -18.82
C ARG A 458 -39.51 -13.43 -17.72
N LEU A 459 -39.19 -12.15 -17.46
CA LEU A 459 -38.27 -11.76 -16.38
C LEU A 459 -38.98 -11.72 -15.03
N PHE A 460 -40.23 -11.27 -15.01
CA PHE A 460 -41.07 -11.16 -13.82
C PHE A 460 -41.29 -12.52 -13.16
N VAL A 461 -41.58 -13.56 -13.96
CA VAL A 461 -41.76 -14.95 -13.52
C VAL A 461 -40.47 -15.57 -12.92
N LEU A 462 -39.29 -14.91 -13.05
CA LEU A 462 -38.05 -15.36 -12.40
C LEU A 462 -38.00 -15.11 -10.88
N GLY A 463 -39.11 -14.67 -10.27
CA GLY A 463 -39.24 -14.50 -8.81
C GLY A 463 -39.20 -13.05 -8.35
N TYR A 464 -39.55 -12.09 -9.21
CA TYR A 464 -39.74 -10.72 -8.79
C TYR A 464 -41.01 -10.60 -7.92
N PRO A 465 -41.05 -9.72 -6.89
CA PRO A 465 -42.21 -9.58 -6.00
C PRO A 465 -43.56 -9.44 -6.73
N GLY A 466 -44.55 -10.23 -6.35
CA GLY A 466 -45.87 -10.25 -6.99
C GLY A 466 -45.99 -11.20 -8.19
N SER A 467 -44.90 -11.84 -8.65
CA SER A 467 -44.98 -12.86 -9.70
C SER A 467 -45.79 -14.09 -9.30
N GLU A 468 -45.99 -14.28 -8.01
CA GLU A 468 -46.70 -15.41 -7.40
C GLU A 468 -48.19 -15.40 -7.73
N ALA A 469 -48.78 -14.20 -7.83
CA ALA A 469 -50.17 -14.01 -8.23
C ALA A 469 -50.37 -14.16 -9.75
N HIS A 470 -49.28 -14.26 -10.52
CA HIS A 470 -49.27 -14.17 -11.98
C HIS A 470 -48.30 -15.20 -12.57
N PRO A 471 -48.60 -16.51 -12.46
CA PRO A 471 -47.69 -17.57 -12.89
C PRO A 471 -47.39 -17.56 -14.40
N THR A 472 -48.32 -17.04 -15.20
CA THR A 472 -48.22 -16.84 -16.67
C THR A 472 -47.64 -15.48 -17.06
N GLY A 473 -47.24 -14.67 -16.07
CA GLY A 473 -46.89 -13.26 -16.26
C GLY A 473 -48.06 -12.33 -16.00
N LEU A 474 -47.78 -11.02 -15.93
CA LEU A 474 -48.80 -9.99 -15.72
C LEU A 474 -49.68 -9.79 -16.95
N PHE A 475 -49.12 -10.02 -18.15
CA PHE A 475 -49.79 -9.81 -19.43
C PHE A 475 -50.11 -11.12 -20.15
N ASP A 476 -50.04 -12.26 -19.45
CA ASP A 476 -50.34 -13.60 -19.96
C ASP A 476 -49.56 -13.98 -21.23
N THR A 477 -48.36 -13.44 -21.40
CA THR A 477 -47.55 -13.71 -22.59
C THR A 477 -46.69 -14.97 -22.48
N VAL A 478 -46.57 -15.57 -21.28
CA VAL A 478 -45.82 -16.80 -21.05
C VAL A 478 -46.81 -17.97 -21.02
N LYS A 479 -46.66 -18.90 -21.96
CA LYS A 479 -47.49 -20.13 -21.99
C LYS A 479 -47.26 -20.95 -20.71
N ALA A 480 -48.37 -21.38 -20.10
CA ALA A 480 -48.41 -22.16 -18.85
C ALA A 480 -47.65 -23.49 -18.88
N SER A 481 -47.28 -23.98 -20.07
CA SER A 481 -46.52 -25.21 -20.27
C SER A 481 -45.04 -25.13 -19.88
N SER A 482 -44.55 -23.98 -19.40
CA SER A 482 -43.17 -23.87 -18.90
C SER A 482 -43.09 -24.44 -17.48
N PRO A 483 -42.22 -25.44 -17.19
CA PRO A 483 -42.12 -26.04 -15.86
C PRO A 483 -41.86 -24.96 -14.80
N SER A 484 -42.67 -25.02 -13.74
CA SER A 484 -42.62 -24.11 -12.60
C SER A 484 -41.19 -24.14 -12.04
N THR A 485 -40.48 -23.04 -12.26
CA THR A 485 -39.09 -22.97 -11.85
C THR A 485 -39.08 -22.57 -10.38
N PRO A 486 -38.40 -23.29 -9.48
CA PRO A 486 -38.45 -23.02 -8.05
C PRO A 486 -38.08 -21.55 -7.78
N ALA A 487 -39.01 -20.83 -7.14
CA ALA A 487 -38.97 -19.37 -7.04
C ALA A 487 -37.70 -18.90 -6.30
N MET A 488 -36.88 -18.07 -6.95
CA MET A 488 -35.64 -17.47 -6.40
C MET A 488 -35.90 -16.33 -5.40
N ARG A 489 -36.80 -16.54 -4.44
CA ARG A 489 -37.28 -15.48 -3.54
C ARG A 489 -36.17 -14.87 -2.66
N GLU A 490 -35.10 -15.63 -2.40
CA GLU A 490 -34.00 -15.22 -1.52
C GLU A 490 -32.97 -14.29 -2.16
N LEU A 491 -32.84 -14.29 -3.50
CA LEU A 491 -31.79 -13.54 -4.20
C LEU A 491 -32.22 -12.13 -4.65
N ILE A 492 -33.52 -11.87 -4.75
CA ILE A 492 -34.07 -10.62 -5.26
C ILE A 492 -34.49 -9.71 -4.09
N HIS A 493 -33.65 -8.70 -3.80
CA HIS A 493 -33.98 -7.67 -2.84
C HIS A 493 -35.02 -6.69 -3.43
N PRO A 494 -36.17 -6.46 -2.77
CA PRO A 494 -37.26 -5.65 -3.33
C PRO A 494 -36.81 -4.24 -3.73
N GLU A 495 -36.12 -3.53 -2.82
CA GLU A 495 -35.65 -2.17 -3.11
C GLU A 495 -34.50 -2.09 -4.12
N ARG A 496 -33.50 -2.97 -4.00
CA ARG A 496 -32.27 -2.87 -4.80
C ARG A 496 -32.43 -3.46 -6.18
N HIS A 497 -33.30 -4.47 -6.35
CA HIS A 497 -33.43 -5.21 -7.60
C HIS A 497 -34.82 -5.00 -8.23
N ALA A 498 -35.92 -5.20 -7.48
CA ALA A 498 -37.26 -5.17 -8.06
C ALA A 498 -37.73 -3.74 -8.41
N ARG A 499 -37.49 -2.76 -7.54
CA ARG A 499 -37.89 -1.37 -7.80
C ARG A 499 -37.23 -0.78 -9.06
N PRO A 500 -35.91 -0.92 -9.29
CA PRO A 500 -35.30 -0.51 -10.55
C PRO A 500 -35.90 -1.23 -11.76
N PHE A 501 -36.11 -2.55 -11.65
CA PHE A 501 -36.72 -3.36 -12.70
C PHE A 501 -38.09 -2.83 -13.14
N TYR A 502 -39.04 -2.65 -12.21
CA TYR A 502 -40.36 -2.10 -12.55
C TYR A 502 -40.28 -0.69 -13.12
N LYS A 503 -39.43 0.18 -12.54
CA LYS A 503 -39.25 1.55 -13.05
C LYS A 503 -38.72 1.58 -14.49
N ILE A 504 -37.84 0.65 -14.86
CA ILE A 504 -37.33 0.52 -16.24
C ILE A 504 -38.50 0.21 -17.19
N PHE A 505 -39.34 -0.78 -16.86
CA PHE A 505 -40.47 -1.15 -17.70
C PHE A 505 -41.57 -0.09 -17.74
N ILE A 506 -41.90 0.57 -16.62
CA ILE A 506 -42.85 1.69 -16.61
C ILE A 506 -42.41 2.77 -17.60
N ARG A 507 -41.12 3.13 -17.61
CA ARG A 507 -40.57 4.10 -18.56
C ARG A 507 -40.61 3.58 -20.00
N ALA A 508 -40.31 2.30 -20.22
CA ALA A 508 -40.32 1.69 -21.54
C ALA A 508 -41.74 1.67 -22.14
N PHE A 509 -42.76 1.28 -21.36
CA PHE A 509 -44.16 1.27 -21.80
C PHE A 509 -44.71 2.67 -22.08
N ARG A 510 -44.44 3.65 -21.20
CA ARG A 510 -44.80 5.05 -21.44
C ARG A 510 -44.20 5.58 -22.75
N LYS A 511 -42.93 5.24 -23.00
CA LYS A 511 -42.22 5.65 -24.21
C LYS A 511 -42.76 4.96 -25.47
N ALA A 512 -43.32 3.76 -25.35
CA ALA A 512 -43.98 3.02 -26.42
C ALA A 512 -45.48 3.39 -26.58
N GLY A 513 -46.02 4.28 -25.75
CA GLY A 513 -47.43 4.71 -25.79
C GLY A 513 -48.42 3.81 -25.05
N ASP A 514 -47.98 2.70 -24.43
CA ASP A 514 -48.86 1.78 -23.70
C ASP A 514 -49.01 2.21 -22.22
N TRP A 515 -49.84 3.22 -22.01
CA TRP A 515 -50.11 3.77 -20.67
C TRP A 515 -50.80 2.78 -19.73
N PHE A 516 -51.61 1.88 -20.29
CA PHE A 516 -52.32 0.86 -19.52
C PHE A 516 -51.34 -0.13 -18.88
N ALA A 517 -50.43 -0.70 -19.68
CA ALA A 517 -49.39 -1.59 -19.17
C ALA A 517 -48.50 -0.91 -18.13
N ALA A 518 -48.14 0.36 -18.38
CA ALA A 518 -47.38 1.15 -17.41
C ALA A 518 -48.12 1.30 -16.06
N ARG A 519 -49.44 1.53 -16.09
CA ARG A 519 -50.27 1.67 -14.87
C ARG A 519 -50.38 0.36 -14.09
N GLN A 520 -50.53 -0.76 -14.77
CA GLN A 520 -50.55 -2.09 -14.11
C GLN A 520 -49.23 -2.36 -13.38
N ILE A 521 -48.08 -2.06 -14.01
CA ILE A 521 -46.77 -2.25 -13.36
C ILE A 521 -46.55 -1.28 -12.19
N VAL A 522 -47.14 -0.08 -12.21
CA VAL A 522 -47.15 0.81 -11.03
C VAL A 522 -47.87 0.17 -9.85
N GLY A 523 -48.93 -0.60 -10.10
CA GLY A 523 -49.59 -1.41 -9.07
C GLY A 523 -48.63 -2.42 -8.44
N LEU A 524 -47.92 -3.20 -9.26
CA LEU A 524 -46.90 -4.16 -8.79
C LEU A 524 -45.77 -3.47 -8.02
N LEU A 525 -45.36 -2.27 -8.43
CA LEU A 525 -44.32 -1.51 -7.73
C LEU A 525 -44.75 -1.13 -6.30
N ARG A 526 -46.05 -0.91 -6.06
CA ARG A 526 -46.58 -0.68 -4.70
C ARG A 526 -46.49 -1.96 -3.87
N ILE A 527 -46.95 -3.10 -4.42
CA ILE A 527 -46.83 -4.42 -3.78
C ILE A 527 -45.37 -4.73 -3.41
N ALA A 528 -44.43 -4.45 -4.31
CA ALA A 528 -43.01 -4.65 -4.05
C ALA A 528 -42.44 -3.71 -2.99
N LYS A 529 -42.99 -2.49 -2.85
CA LYS A 529 -42.64 -1.53 -1.80
C LYS A 529 -43.17 -2.02 -0.45
N ASP A 530 -44.42 -2.47 -0.42
CA ASP A 530 -45.06 -2.97 0.81
C ASP A 530 -44.33 -4.23 1.30
N ALA A 531 -43.99 -5.15 0.39
CA ALA A 531 -43.16 -6.32 0.71
C ALA A 531 -41.75 -5.95 1.20
N ALA A 532 -41.18 -4.82 0.75
CA ALA A 532 -39.90 -4.32 1.26
C ALA A 532 -40.05 -3.83 2.70
N ASN A 533 -41.08 -3.02 2.96
CA ASN A 533 -41.40 -2.49 4.28
C ASN A 533 -41.67 -3.63 5.27
N SER A 534 -42.45 -4.64 4.89
CA SER A 534 -42.72 -5.80 5.76
C SER A 534 -41.45 -6.60 6.06
N ARG A 535 -40.50 -6.72 5.13
CA ARG A 535 -39.20 -7.36 5.38
C ARG A 535 -38.32 -6.54 6.31
N GLU A 536 -38.32 -5.22 6.17
CA GLU A 536 -37.60 -4.31 7.05
C GLU A 536 -38.19 -4.33 8.46
N GLU A 537 -39.51 -4.29 8.60
CA GLU A 537 -40.21 -4.44 9.87
C GLU A 537 -39.91 -5.79 10.53
N ALA A 538 -39.94 -6.89 9.76
CA ALA A 538 -39.56 -8.21 10.26
C ALA A 538 -38.09 -8.26 10.70
N GLN A 539 -37.16 -7.63 9.94
CA GLN A 539 -35.76 -7.55 10.34
C GLN A 539 -35.58 -6.75 11.63
N VAL A 540 -36.21 -5.57 11.73
CA VAL A 540 -36.21 -4.75 12.94
C VAL A 540 -36.80 -5.52 14.13
N GLN A 541 -37.87 -6.29 13.91
CA GLN A 541 -38.45 -7.17 14.94
C GLN A 541 -37.51 -8.30 15.35
N THR A 542 -36.69 -8.85 14.46
CA THR A 542 -35.68 -9.87 14.81
C THR A 542 -34.41 -9.28 15.44
N GLU A 543 -34.05 -8.04 15.09
CA GLU A 543 -32.87 -7.35 15.63
C GLU A 543 -33.13 -6.74 17.01
N ARG A 544 -34.36 -6.28 17.29
CA ARG A 544 -34.77 -5.77 18.61
C ARG A 544 -34.50 -6.76 19.76
N PRO A 545 -34.82 -8.07 19.66
CA PRO A 545 -34.44 -9.10 20.64
C PRO A 545 -32.94 -9.27 20.81
N ARG A 546 -32.15 -9.19 19.71
CA ARG A 546 -30.69 -9.30 19.78
C ARG A 546 -30.05 -8.07 20.41
N ALA A 547 -30.53 -6.88 20.09
CA ALA A 547 -30.07 -5.63 20.69
C ALA A 547 -30.42 -5.59 22.19
N THR A 548 -31.67 -5.93 22.56
CA THR A 548 -32.06 -6.02 23.98
C THR A 548 -31.34 -7.16 24.72
N TYR A 549 -31.06 -8.28 24.08
CA TYR A 549 -30.24 -9.35 24.67
C TYR A 549 -28.79 -8.90 24.90
N LEU A 550 -28.17 -8.22 23.92
CA LEU A 550 -26.81 -7.69 24.07
C LEU A 550 -26.75 -6.59 25.12
N ASP A 551 -27.79 -5.75 25.23
CA ASP A 551 -27.88 -4.74 26.28
C ASP A 551 -28.08 -5.36 27.67
N ARG A 552 -28.95 -6.37 27.80
CA ARG A 552 -29.08 -7.17 29.04
C ARG A 552 -27.77 -7.85 29.40
N LYS A 553 -27.07 -8.42 28.43
CA LYS A 553 -25.75 -9.05 28.63
C LYS A 553 -24.70 -8.03 29.05
N ARG A 554 -24.69 -6.82 28.49
CA ARG A 554 -23.81 -5.73 28.92
C ARG A 554 -24.13 -5.27 30.34
N ARG A 555 -25.40 -5.11 30.70
CA ARG A 555 -25.81 -4.79 32.08
C ARG A 555 -25.40 -5.89 33.06
N PHE A 556 -25.65 -7.15 32.71
CA PHE A 556 -25.24 -8.29 33.53
C PHE A 556 -23.72 -8.34 33.73
N LEU A 557 -22.92 -8.10 32.68
CA LEU A 557 -21.47 -8.05 32.80
C LEU A 557 -20.97 -6.83 33.59
N ALA A 558 -21.65 -5.69 33.47
CA ALA A 558 -21.34 -4.50 34.26
C ALA A 558 -21.66 -4.71 35.76
N GLU A 559 -22.79 -5.35 36.07
CA GLU A 559 -23.18 -5.73 37.44
C GLU A 559 -22.26 -6.81 38.02
N ALA A 560 -21.87 -7.81 37.21
CA ALA A 560 -20.92 -8.84 37.61
C ALA A 560 -19.50 -8.29 37.83
N GLY A 561 -19.08 -7.30 37.04
CA GLY A 561 -17.81 -6.59 37.23
C GLY A 561 -17.81 -5.60 38.40
N ALA A 562 -18.99 -5.10 38.80
CA ALA A 562 -19.15 -4.20 39.94
C ALA A 562 -19.10 -4.93 41.30
N LYS A 563 -19.42 -6.24 41.35
CA LYS A 563 -19.18 -7.07 42.54
C LYS A 563 -17.68 -7.35 42.67
N ARG A 564 -16.98 -6.45 43.35
CA ARG A 564 -15.56 -6.63 43.71
C ARG A 564 -15.39 -7.93 44.52
N PRO A 565 -14.45 -8.82 44.16
CA PRO A 565 -14.14 -10.02 44.94
C PRO A 565 -13.33 -9.65 46.20
N GLY A 566 -13.95 -8.92 47.13
CA GLY A 566 -13.28 -8.38 48.32
C GLY A 566 -14.08 -8.42 49.62
N GLU A 567 -15.41 -8.50 49.60
CA GLU A 567 -16.21 -8.66 50.82
C GLU A 567 -16.46 -10.15 51.12
N ARG A 568 -15.41 -10.85 51.56
CA ARG A 568 -15.61 -12.02 52.41
C ARG A 568 -15.95 -11.49 53.80
N SER A 569 -17.25 -11.40 54.07
CA SER A 569 -17.76 -11.24 55.43
C SER A 569 -17.25 -12.42 56.26
N CYS A 570 -16.30 -12.15 57.14
CA CYS A 570 -15.93 -13.05 58.22
C CYS A 570 -17.11 -13.13 59.18
N ILE A 571 -17.94 -14.16 59.00
CA ILE A 571 -18.88 -14.60 60.03
C ILE A 571 -18.05 -15.44 61.00
N CYS A 572 -17.69 -14.83 62.14
CA CYS A 572 -17.17 -15.56 63.29
C CYS A 572 -18.32 -16.28 63.99
N ASN A 573 -18.21 -17.59 64.13
CA ASN A 573 -18.90 -18.40 65.13
C ASN A 573 -17.83 -19.09 65.97
#